data_AF-A0A3B8V6A4-F1
#
_entry.id   AF-A0A3B8V6A4-F1
#
_cell.length_a   1.000
_cell.length_b   1.000
_cell.length_c   1.000
_cell.angle_alpha   90.00
_cell.angle_beta   90.00
_cell.angle_gamma   90.00
#
_symmetry.space_group_name_H-M   'P 1'
#
loop_
_entity.id
_entity.type
_entity.pdbx_description
1 polymer ?
#
loop_
_entity_poly.entity_id
_entity_poly.type
_entity_poly.pdbx_seq_one_letter_code
_entity_poly.pdbx_strand_id
1 'polypeptide(L)'
;AVSPPGGDLSEPVAQATLRIVKVFWGLSASLAYKRHFPAIDWLISYSLYADKMKDWYDENVGKEFFRYRAEVMKVLQEEAALDEIVRLVGVDALSAKDRLTMETAKMIRED
;
A
#
# COMPACT_ATOMS: atom_id res chain seq x y z
N ALA A 1 6.34 6.01 -18.53
CA ALA A 1 6.10 4.75 -17.81
C ALA A 1 7.29 3.82 -18.03
N VAL A 2 7.63 2.99 -17.05
CA VAL A 2 8.64 1.92 -17.21
C VAL A 2 7.87 0.61 -17.32
N SER A 3 8.25 -0.25 -18.27
CA SER A 3 7.58 -1.53 -18.53
C SER A 3 8.61 -2.68 -18.39
N PRO A 4 8.90 -3.13 -17.16
CA PRO A 4 9.85 -4.21 -16.94
C PRO A 4 9.35 -5.51 -17.59
N PRO A 5 10.22 -6.30 -18.24
CA PRO A 5 9.84 -7.61 -18.76
C PRO A 5 9.22 -8.48 -17.66
N GLY A 6 7.99 -8.95 -17.85
CA GLY A 6 7.28 -9.78 -16.87
C GLY A 6 6.94 -9.06 -15.55
N GLY A 7 7.09 -7.74 -15.45
CA GLY A 7 6.91 -7.00 -14.19
C GLY A 7 8.09 -7.15 -13.21
N ASP A 8 9.22 -7.68 -13.65
CA ASP A 8 10.42 -7.84 -12.82
C ASP A 8 11.08 -6.49 -12.52
N LEU A 9 10.86 -5.96 -11.31
CA LEU A 9 11.46 -4.70 -10.87
C LEU A 9 12.98 -4.79 -10.64
N SER A 10 13.58 -5.98 -10.64
CA SER A 10 15.03 -6.16 -10.45
C SER A 10 15.84 -5.86 -11.72
N GLU A 11 15.18 -5.70 -12.87
CA GLU A 11 15.84 -5.44 -14.13
C GLU A 11 16.54 -4.05 -14.16
N PRO A 12 17.61 -3.89 -14.97
CA PRO A 12 18.49 -2.73 -14.90
C PRO A 12 17.81 -1.37 -15.13
N VAL A 13 16.82 -1.27 -16.00
CA VAL A 13 16.12 -0.03 -16.36
C VAL A 13 15.21 0.43 -15.21
N ALA A 14 14.44 -0.48 -14.62
CA ALA A 14 13.62 -0.25 -13.44
C ALA A 14 14.50 0.21 -12.27
N GLN A 15 15.57 -0.53 -11.97
CA GLN A 15 16.49 -0.17 -10.89
C GLN A 15 17.16 1.19 -11.11
N ALA A 16 17.64 1.46 -12.33
CA ALA A 16 18.24 2.75 -12.66
C ALA A 16 17.24 3.91 -12.51
N THR A 17 15.98 3.68 -12.89
CA THR A 17 14.91 4.68 -12.76
C THR A 17 14.55 4.92 -11.29
N LEU A 18 14.30 3.86 -10.51
CA LEU A 18 13.95 3.92 -9.09
C LEU A 18 15.00 4.65 -8.25
N ARG A 19 16.28 4.56 -8.64
CA ARG A 19 17.38 5.28 -7.99
C ARG A 19 17.29 6.81 -8.12
N ILE A 20 16.66 7.31 -9.18
CA ILE A 20 16.62 8.74 -9.51
C ILE A 20 15.30 9.36 -9.05
N VAL A 21 14.18 8.69 -9.31
CA VAL A 21 12.84 9.24 -9.07
C VAL A 21 12.53 9.32 -7.57
N LYS A 22 11.64 10.25 -7.21
CA LYS A 22 11.20 10.47 -5.82
C LYS A 22 9.83 9.89 -5.51
N VAL A 23 9.13 9.38 -6.53
CA VAL A 23 7.81 8.76 -6.42
C VAL A 23 7.81 7.53 -7.30
N PHE A 24 7.25 6.45 -6.76
CA PHE A 24 7.04 5.21 -7.47
C PHE A 24 5.61 4.74 -7.22
N TRP A 25 4.87 4.52 -8.31
CA TRP A 25 3.59 3.83 -8.31
C TRP A 25 3.78 2.46 -8.94
N GLY A 26 3.91 1.44 -8.10
CA GLY A 26 4.05 0.05 -8.52
C GLY A 26 2.69 -0.50 -8.94
N LEU A 27 2.52 -0.81 -10.22
CA LEU A 27 1.31 -1.46 -10.69
C LEU A 27 1.40 -2.96 -10.43
N SER A 28 0.33 -3.53 -9.84
CA SER A 28 0.27 -4.95 -9.48
C SER A 28 -0.71 -5.72 -10.36
N ALA A 29 -0.21 -6.78 -10.98
CA ALA A 29 -1.02 -7.72 -11.74
C ALA A 29 -2.02 -8.47 -10.84
N SER A 30 -1.67 -8.74 -9.58
CA SER A 30 -2.56 -9.43 -8.64
C SER A 30 -3.75 -8.55 -8.24
N LEU A 31 -3.53 -7.25 -8.05
CA LEU A 31 -4.60 -6.27 -7.84
C LEU A 31 -5.50 -6.14 -9.08
N ALA A 32 -4.90 -6.03 -10.26
CA ALA A 32 -5.64 -5.98 -11.51
C ALA A 32 -6.51 -7.24 -11.73
N TYR A 33 -5.98 -8.43 -11.42
CA TYR A 33 -6.71 -9.69 -11.52
C TYR A 33 -7.91 -9.74 -10.55
N LYS A 34 -7.76 -9.16 -9.35
CA LYS A 34 -8.84 -8.96 -8.37
C LYS A 34 -9.80 -7.82 -8.75
N ARG A 35 -9.62 -7.17 -9.90
CA ARG A 35 -10.37 -5.98 -10.36
C ARG A 35 -10.27 -4.78 -9.41
N HIS A 36 -9.20 -4.69 -8.63
CA HIS A 36 -8.92 -3.53 -7.80
C HIS A 36 -8.29 -2.44 -8.67
N PHE A 37 -9.03 -1.36 -8.90
CA PHE A 37 -8.60 -0.23 -9.73
C PHE A 37 -8.68 1.09 -8.97
N PRO A 38 -7.64 1.95 -9.05
CA PRO A 38 -6.37 1.74 -9.76
C PRO A 38 -5.53 0.61 -9.15
N ALA A 39 -4.83 -0.16 -10.00
CA ALA A 39 -4.08 -1.35 -9.58
C ALA A 39 -2.70 -0.99 -8.98
N ILE A 40 -2.66 0.04 -8.15
CA ILE A 40 -1.44 0.52 -7.49
C ILE A 40 -1.26 -0.28 -6.20
N ASP A 41 -0.11 -0.95 -6.09
CA ASP A 41 0.27 -1.69 -4.89
C ASP A 41 0.70 -0.72 -3.80
N TRP A 42 -0.12 -0.61 -2.75
CA TRP A 42 0.08 0.31 -1.64
C TRP A 42 1.23 -0.08 -0.72
N LEU A 43 1.73 -1.32 -0.75
CA LEU A 43 2.82 -1.78 0.11
C LEU A 43 4.19 -1.47 -0.48
N ILE A 44 4.33 -1.56 -1.81
CA ILE A 44 5.61 -1.31 -2.50
C ILE A 44 5.73 0.12 -3.03
N SER A 45 4.60 0.81 -3.26
CA SER A 45 4.61 2.18 -3.78
C SER A 45 5.08 3.17 -2.71
N TYR A 46 5.75 4.23 -3.14
CA TYR A 46 6.25 5.26 -2.21
C TYR A 46 6.27 6.64 -2.83
N SER A 47 6.26 7.65 -1.95
CA SER A 47 6.49 9.05 -2.30
C SER A 47 7.37 9.71 -1.24
N LEU A 48 8.54 10.19 -1.67
CA LEU A 48 9.46 10.95 -0.82
C LEU A 48 9.04 12.43 -0.67
N TYR A 49 7.90 12.81 -1.24
CA TYR A 49 7.32 14.15 -1.08
C TYR A 49 6.26 14.21 0.00
N ALA A 50 5.78 13.08 0.54
CA ALA A 50 4.69 13.06 1.52
C ALA A 50 4.99 14.04 2.68
N ASP A 51 6.12 13.91 3.34
CA ASP A 51 6.46 14.76 4.49
C ASP A 51 6.60 16.25 4.12
N LYS A 52 7.06 16.55 2.91
CA LYS A 52 7.18 17.94 2.42
C LYS A 52 5.84 18.60 2.14
N MET A 53 4.80 17.81 1.92
CA MET A 53 3.45 18.32 1.69
C MET A 53 2.68 18.54 2.99
N LYS A 54 3.25 18.15 4.15
CA LYS A 54 2.56 18.19 5.44
C LYS A 54 1.93 19.54 5.75
N ASP A 55 2.71 20.61 5.68
CA ASP A 55 2.22 21.96 6.02
C ASP A 55 1.05 22.38 5.13
N TRP A 56 1.13 22.08 3.84
CA TRP A 56 0.05 22.38 2.90
C TRP A 56 -1.23 21.60 3.26
N TYR A 57 -1.14 20.32 3.58
CA TYR A 57 -2.29 19.52 3.99
C TYR A 57 -2.86 19.96 5.33
N ASP A 58 -2.01 20.32 6.30
CA ASP A 58 -2.44 20.81 7.61
C ASP A 58 -3.25 22.10 7.47
N GLU A 59 -2.86 23.01 6.56
CA GLU A 59 -3.53 24.28 6.29
C GLU A 59 -4.80 24.14 5.45
N ASN A 60 -4.81 23.25 4.44
CA ASN A 60 -5.85 23.22 3.41
C ASN A 60 -6.85 22.07 3.55
N VAL A 61 -6.50 21.01 4.29
CA VAL A 61 -7.33 19.80 4.45
C VAL A 61 -7.64 19.57 5.92
N GLY A 62 -6.62 19.61 6.77
CA GLY A 62 -6.75 19.50 8.22
C GLY A 62 -5.55 18.84 8.87
N LYS A 63 -5.25 19.28 10.09
CA LYS A 63 -4.07 18.86 10.88
C LYS A 63 -4.00 17.35 11.16
N GLU A 64 -5.14 16.66 11.10
CA GLU A 64 -5.23 15.22 11.36
C GLU A 64 -4.93 14.37 10.11
N PHE A 65 -4.82 14.98 8.93
CA PHE A 65 -4.68 14.25 7.66
C PHE A 65 -3.49 13.29 7.65
N PHE A 66 -2.30 13.77 8.07
CA PHE A 66 -1.11 12.94 8.13
C PHE A 66 -1.22 11.82 9.17
N ARG A 67 -1.93 12.06 10.28
CA ARG A 67 -2.19 11.03 11.29
C ARG A 67 -3.05 9.92 10.71
N TYR A 68 -4.17 10.26 10.08
CA TYR A 68 -5.05 9.27 9.47
C TYR A 68 -4.36 8.52 8.32
N ARG A 69 -3.59 9.22 7.48
CA ARG A 69 -2.79 8.57 6.43
C ARG A 69 -1.83 7.52 7.02
N ALA A 70 -1.14 7.85 8.10
CA ALA A 70 -0.24 6.91 8.77
C ALA A 70 -0.99 5.73 9.38
N GLU A 71 -2.17 5.98 9.96
CA GLU A 71 -3.03 4.95 10.53
C GLU A 71 -3.57 3.98 9.47
N VAL A 72 -4.06 4.50 8.34
CA VAL A 72 -4.47 3.72 7.17
C VAL A 72 -3.34 2.83 6.67
N MET A 73 -2.14 3.40 6.48
CA MET A 73 -0.97 2.62 6.05
C MET A 73 -0.59 1.53 7.05
N LYS A 74 -0.70 1.81 8.34
CA LYS A 74 -0.44 0.83 9.40
C LYS A 74 -1.44 -0.33 9.33
N VAL A 75 -2.73 -0.05 9.20
CA VAL A 75 -3.77 -1.08 9.07
C VAL A 75 -3.52 -1.97 7.85
N LEU A 76 -3.16 -1.40 6.70
CA LEU A 76 -2.84 -2.17 5.49
C LEU A 76 -1.57 -3.03 5.64
N GLN A 77 -0.58 -2.57 6.41
CA GLN A 77 0.62 -3.37 6.72
C GLN A 77 0.32 -4.51 7.68
N GLU A 78 -0.47 -4.25 8.73
CA GLU A 78 -0.92 -5.28 9.67
C GLU A 78 -1.74 -6.33 8.94
N GLU A 79 -2.63 -5.92 8.04
CA GLU A 79 -3.39 -6.84 7.20
C GLU A 79 -2.49 -7.74 6.36
N ALA A 80 -1.47 -7.18 5.69
CA ALA A 80 -0.55 -7.98 4.87
C ALA A 80 0.17 -9.06 5.69
N ALA A 81 0.57 -8.74 6.93
CA ALA A 81 1.18 -9.71 7.84
C ALA A 81 0.16 -10.77 8.30
N LEU A 82 -1.08 -10.37 8.58
CA LEU A 82 -2.15 -11.30 8.94
C LEU A 82 -2.52 -12.23 7.78
N ASP A 83 -2.52 -11.74 6.54
CA ASP A 83 -2.75 -12.55 5.33
C ASP A 83 -1.74 -13.69 5.20
N GLU A 84 -0.47 -13.46 5.56
CA GLU A 84 0.55 -14.52 5.58
C GLU A 84 0.23 -15.58 6.65
N ILE A 85 -0.20 -15.15 7.84
CA ILE A 85 -0.61 -16.06 8.91
C ILE A 85 -1.84 -16.88 8.48
N VAL A 86 -2.86 -16.24 7.91
CA VAL A 86 -4.07 -16.90 7.42
C VAL A 86 -3.74 -17.96 6.36
N ARG A 87 -2.78 -17.71 5.47
CA ARG A 87 -2.32 -18.71 4.48
C ARG A 87 -1.68 -19.94 5.11
N LEU A 88 -1.05 -19.80 6.29
CA LEU A 88 -0.37 -20.89 6.98
C LEU A 88 -1.30 -21.71 7.89
N VAL A 89 -2.19 -21.05 8.63
CA VAL A 89 -2.98 -21.68 9.71
C VAL A 89 -4.49 -21.59 9.52
N GLY A 90 -4.97 -20.87 8.50
CA GLY A 90 -6.39 -20.61 8.28
C GLY A 90 -6.94 -19.42 9.08
N VAL A 91 -8.09 -18.89 8.64
CA VAL A 91 -8.72 -17.68 9.24
C VAL A 91 -9.24 -17.91 10.66
N ASP A 92 -9.59 -19.16 10.99
CA ASP A 92 -10.15 -19.51 12.30
C ASP A 92 -9.15 -19.33 13.45
N ALA A 93 -7.85 -19.32 13.13
CA ALA A 93 -6.78 -19.10 14.09
C ALA A 93 -6.63 -17.63 14.51
N LEU A 94 -7.26 -16.68 13.81
CA LEU A 94 -7.14 -15.26 14.11
C LEU A 94 -7.91 -14.86 15.38
N SER A 95 -7.33 -13.94 16.16
CA SER A 95 -8.02 -13.33 17.28
C SER A 95 -9.18 -12.43 16.80
N ALA A 96 -10.13 -12.12 17.69
CA ALA A 96 -11.22 -11.19 17.34
C ALA A 96 -10.70 -9.80 16.92
N LYS A 97 -9.58 -9.36 17.50
CA LYS A 97 -8.92 -8.11 17.14
C LYS A 97 -8.32 -8.17 15.74
N ASP A 98 -7.63 -9.25 15.40
CA ASP A 98 -7.02 -9.41 14.08
C ASP A 98 -8.08 -9.49 12.98
N ARG A 99 -9.19 -10.18 13.26
CA ARG A 99 -10.36 -10.16 12.36
C ARG A 99 -10.91 -8.75 12.16
N LEU A 100 -10.99 -7.93 13.21
CA LEU A 100 -11.40 -6.54 13.08
C LEU A 100 -10.42 -5.72 12.24
N THR A 101 -9.10 -5.93 12.40
CA THR A 101 -8.08 -5.30 11.56
C THR A 101 -8.27 -5.68 10.09
N MET A 102 -8.48 -6.97 9.78
CA MET A 102 -8.73 -7.45 8.42
C MET A 102 -9.98 -6.81 7.79
N GLU A 103 -11.09 -6.74 8.52
CA GLU A 103 -12.32 -6.08 8.03
C GLU A 103 -12.12 -4.58 7.84
N THR A 104 -11.40 -3.91 8.74
CA THR A 104 -11.09 -2.47 8.61
C THR A 104 -10.21 -2.21 7.39
N ALA A 105 -9.20 -3.05 7.17
CA ALA A 105 -8.34 -2.97 5.98
C ALA A 105 -9.12 -3.25 4.69
N LYS A 106 -10.08 -4.18 4.73
CA LYS A 106 -10.99 -4.43 3.62
C LYS A 106 -11.82 -3.19 3.27
N MET A 107 -12.43 -2.53 4.26
CA MET A 107 -13.17 -1.27 4.04
C MET A 107 -12.27 -0.22 3.38
N ILE A 108 -11.04 -0.04 3.87
CA ILE A 108 -10.06 0.91 3.30
C ILE A 108 -9.78 0.66 1.81
N ARG A 109 -9.85 -0.58 1.32
CA ARG A 109 -9.56 -0.93 -0.08
C ARG A 109 -10.78 -0.84 -0.99
N GLU A 110 -11.98 -1.01 -0.45
CA GLU A 110 -13.22 -1.15 -1.22
C GLU A 110 -14.08 0.12 -1.19
N ASP A 111 -13.95 0.96 -0.16
CA ASP A 111 -14.69 2.21 0.03
C ASP A 111 -13.86 3.45 -0.35
#